data_AF-A0A8B6F8Q9-F1
#
_entry.id   AF-A0A8B6F8Q9-F1
#
_cell.length_a   1.000
_cell.length_b   1.000
_cell.length_c   1.000
_cell.angle_alpha   90.00
_cell.angle_beta   90.00
_cell.angle_gamma   90.00
#
_symmetry.space_group_name_H-M   'P 1'
#
loop_
_entity.id
_entity.type
_entity.pdbx_description
1 polymer ?
#
loop_
_entity_poly.entity_id
_entity_poly.type
_entity_poly.pdbx_seq_one_letter_code
_entity_poly.pdbx_strand_id
1 'polypeptide(L)'
;MRDDGTSCWKDTYGRGVGRVPNKRSCESNQRDDGTSCWLDNYGRGTGRTPTKSSCPSGQRDDGVSCWNDAHIYGKGCCCTIFGCCHNCPSGYHDDGCTCRKTNVGITQSLFHRQYCHDDEDMYGRLCYPKCAANYYATGCCICTPRGGPRVIKTLSQRHYCNSNEETYGGLCYPKCKAGYHAVGCCLSEPTGGPGIKITLFSVNSVVLMKA
;
A
#
# COMPACT_ATOMS: atom_id res chain seq x y z
N MET A 1 22.75 36.08 34.28
CA MET A 1 22.51 37.19 35.23
C MET A 1 23.68 38.13 35.00
N ARG A 2 23.39 39.40 34.76
CA ARG A 2 24.41 40.43 34.53
C ARG A 2 24.51 41.28 35.78
N ASP A 3 25.73 41.63 36.18
CA ASP A 3 26.02 42.52 37.31
C ASP A 3 26.58 43.83 36.75
N ASP A 4 26.04 44.96 37.19
CA ASP A 4 26.52 46.30 36.86
C ASP A 4 27.30 46.98 38.00
N GLY A 5 27.56 46.24 39.09
CA GLY A 5 28.22 46.72 40.30
C GLY A 5 27.26 47.31 41.33
N THR A 6 25.98 47.51 40.99
CA THR A 6 24.95 48.03 41.91
C THR A 6 23.73 47.12 42.04
N SER A 7 23.47 46.31 41.02
CA SER A 7 22.31 45.45 40.94
C SER A 7 22.53 44.27 39.99
N CYS A 8 21.83 43.17 40.27
CA CYS A 8 21.82 41.99 39.43
C CYS A 8 20.59 42.00 38.51
N TRP A 9 20.82 41.91 37.21
CA TRP A 9 19.80 41.90 36.16
C TRP A 9 19.60 40.51 35.55
N LYS A 10 18.34 40.20 35.24
CA LYS A 10 18.00 39.15 34.27
C LYS A 10 17.42 39.82 33.03
N ASP A 11 18.15 39.70 31.92
CA ASP A 11 17.83 40.32 30.65
C ASP A 11 17.20 39.29 29.69
N THR A 12 16.30 39.75 28.81
CA THR A 12 15.86 38.97 27.66
C THR A 12 17.03 38.74 26.71
N TYR A 13 17.08 37.60 26.03
CA TYR A 13 18.10 37.32 25.02
C TYR A 13 17.52 36.71 23.75
N GLY A 14 18.25 36.90 22.65
CA GLY A 14 17.91 36.35 21.35
C GLY A 14 18.26 34.86 21.22
N ARG A 15 17.40 34.12 20.52
CA ARG A 15 17.55 32.69 20.22
C ARG A 15 18.02 32.43 18.78
N GLY A 16 18.30 33.50 18.04
CA GLY A 16 18.63 33.48 16.61
C GLY A 16 17.40 33.55 15.71
N VAL A 17 17.62 33.32 14.41
CA VAL A 17 16.60 33.41 13.35
C VAL A 17 15.84 32.11 13.09
N GLY A 18 16.18 31.05 13.82
CA GLY A 18 15.62 29.71 13.64
C GLY A 18 16.24 28.97 12.46
N ARG A 19 16.14 27.64 12.50
CA ARG A 19 16.66 26.73 11.47
C ARG A 19 15.50 26.05 10.75
N VAL A 20 15.70 25.73 9.48
CA VAL A 20 14.77 24.85 8.75
C VAL A 20 14.71 23.49 9.45
N PRO A 21 13.50 22.97 9.77
CA PRO A 21 13.36 21.69 10.44
C PRO A 21 14.00 20.54 9.66
N ASN A 22 14.38 19.50 10.38
CA ASN A 22 14.75 18.25 9.74
C ASN A 22 13.49 17.58 9.18
N LYS A 23 13.64 16.84 8.08
CA LYS A 23 12.53 16.15 7.42
C LYS A 23 12.70 14.64 7.56
N ARG A 24 11.69 13.97 8.13
CA ARG A 24 11.64 12.50 8.15
C ARG A 24 11.48 11.96 6.73
N SER A 25 12.19 10.90 6.39
CA SER A 25 12.04 10.20 5.11
C SER A 25 10.65 9.58 4.96
N CYS A 26 10.19 9.42 3.73
CA CYS A 26 8.99 8.65 3.42
C CYS A 26 9.23 7.15 3.60
N GLU A 27 8.15 6.38 3.74
CA GLU A 27 8.24 4.91 3.76
C GLU A 27 8.59 4.36 2.36
N SER A 28 9.07 3.12 2.28
CA SER A 28 9.60 2.55 1.02
C SER A 28 8.58 2.48 -0.13
N ASN A 29 7.28 2.41 0.19
CA ASN A 29 6.19 2.36 -0.78
C ASN A 29 5.57 3.73 -1.07
N GLN A 30 6.23 4.82 -0.65
CA GLN A 30 5.76 6.19 -0.82
C GLN A 30 6.75 7.00 -1.65
N ARG A 31 6.23 7.83 -2.55
CA ARG A 31 7.04 8.80 -3.28
C ARG A 31 7.22 10.06 -2.43
N ASP A 32 8.45 10.56 -2.32
CA ASP A 32 8.75 11.89 -1.75
C ASP A 32 8.77 12.92 -2.87
N ASP A 33 7.89 13.91 -2.84
CA ASP A 33 7.89 15.03 -3.80
C ASP A 33 8.76 16.21 -3.34
N GLY A 34 9.49 16.05 -2.23
CA GLY A 34 10.27 17.09 -1.58
C GLY A 34 9.55 17.70 -0.38
N THR A 35 8.22 17.78 -0.41
CA THR A 35 7.40 18.38 0.64
C THR A 35 6.56 17.34 1.40
N SER A 36 6.02 16.35 0.70
CA SER A 36 5.01 15.43 1.19
C SER A 36 5.30 14.00 0.69
N CYS A 37 4.74 13.02 1.41
CA CYS A 37 4.82 11.62 1.02
C CYS A 37 3.51 11.21 0.35
N TRP A 38 3.60 10.73 -0.88
CA TRP A 38 2.48 10.29 -1.69
C TRP A 38 2.40 8.78 -1.74
N LEU A 39 1.16 8.28 -1.67
CA LEU A 39 0.84 6.91 -2.04
C LEU A 39 0.26 6.94 -3.44
N ASP A 40 1.05 6.49 -4.41
CA ASP A 40 0.73 6.56 -5.82
C ASP A 40 0.20 5.21 -6.35
N ASN A 41 -0.37 5.24 -7.55
CA ASN A 41 -0.57 4.03 -8.33
C ASN A 41 0.79 3.49 -8.81
N TYR A 42 0.88 2.19 -9.02
CA TYR A 42 2.03 1.60 -9.69
C TYR A 42 1.62 0.55 -10.73
N GLY A 43 2.54 0.26 -11.64
CA GLY A 43 2.35 -0.75 -12.67
C GLY A 43 2.36 -2.16 -12.06
N ARG A 44 1.32 -2.93 -12.37
CA ARG A 44 1.14 -4.32 -11.94
C ARG A 44 2.06 -5.32 -12.67
N GLY A 45 2.81 -4.83 -13.67
CA GLY A 45 3.60 -5.64 -14.60
C GLY A 45 2.80 -6.05 -15.83
N THR A 46 3.45 -6.81 -16.70
CA THR A 46 2.85 -7.36 -17.92
C THR A 46 2.15 -8.69 -17.61
N GLY A 47 0.98 -8.91 -18.21
CA GLY A 47 0.28 -10.18 -18.08
C GLY A 47 0.93 -11.26 -18.92
N ARG A 48 0.98 -12.48 -18.41
CA ARG A 48 1.42 -13.67 -19.17
C ARG A 48 0.24 -14.49 -19.65
N THR A 49 0.48 -15.35 -20.64
CA THR A 49 -0.52 -16.31 -21.09
C THR A 49 -0.84 -17.33 -19.98
N PRO A 50 -2.13 -17.60 -19.70
CA PRO A 50 -2.53 -18.58 -18.69
C PRO A 50 -2.01 -19.98 -19.00
N THR A 51 -1.83 -20.77 -17.95
CA THR A 51 -1.49 -22.18 -18.09
C THR A 51 -2.74 -22.96 -18.51
N LYS A 52 -2.57 -23.95 -19.38
CA LYS A 52 -3.65 -24.78 -19.93
C LYS A 52 -3.61 -26.17 -19.32
N SER A 53 -4.69 -26.57 -18.65
CA SER A 53 -4.84 -27.93 -18.15
C SER A 53 -5.01 -28.95 -19.28
N SER A 54 -4.47 -30.15 -19.08
CA SER A 54 -4.66 -31.29 -19.96
C SER A 54 -6.13 -31.69 -20.06
N CYS A 55 -6.52 -32.26 -21.19
CA CYS A 55 -7.86 -32.81 -21.34
C CYS A 55 -8.07 -34.04 -20.43
N PRO A 56 -9.33 -34.28 -19.98
CA PRO A 56 -9.69 -35.51 -19.30
C PRO A 56 -9.31 -36.75 -20.12
N SER A 57 -9.09 -37.88 -19.44
CA SER A 57 -8.72 -39.14 -20.10
C SER A 57 -9.74 -39.56 -21.16
N GLY A 58 -9.25 -40.04 -22.31
CA GLY A 58 -10.08 -40.48 -23.43
C GLY A 58 -10.63 -39.36 -24.32
N GLN A 59 -10.22 -38.11 -24.09
CA GLN A 59 -10.56 -36.96 -24.92
C GLN A 59 -9.37 -36.49 -25.74
N ARG A 60 -9.62 -36.09 -26.99
CA ARG A 60 -8.61 -35.42 -27.81
C ARG A 60 -8.48 -33.95 -27.41
N ASP A 61 -7.28 -33.41 -27.48
CA ASP A 61 -6.98 -31.99 -27.31
C ASP A 61 -6.66 -31.39 -28.69
N ASP A 62 -7.52 -30.52 -29.20
CA ASP A 62 -7.31 -29.85 -30.49
C ASP A 62 -6.54 -28.51 -30.37
N GLY A 63 -6.00 -28.24 -29.17
CA GLY A 63 -5.32 -26.99 -28.82
C GLY A 63 -6.24 -26.02 -28.09
N VAL A 64 -7.48 -25.85 -28.57
CA VAL A 64 -8.44 -24.86 -28.05
C VAL A 64 -9.55 -25.49 -27.21
N SER A 65 -9.81 -26.77 -27.36
CA SER A 65 -10.91 -27.48 -26.71
C SER A 65 -10.54 -28.94 -26.47
N CYS A 66 -11.20 -29.54 -25.50
CA CYS A 66 -11.24 -30.98 -25.33
C CYS A 66 -12.47 -31.52 -26.03
N TRP A 67 -12.32 -32.66 -26.70
CA TRP A 67 -13.40 -33.27 -27.45
C TRP A 67 -13.56 -34.75 -27.17
N ASN A 68 -14.81 -35.17 -27.16
CA ASN A 68 -15.16 -36.56 -27.39
C ASN A 68 -15.30 -36.79 -28.90
N ASP A 69 -14.47 -37.69 -29.42
CA ASP A 69 -14.53 -38.11 -30.82
C ASP A 69 -15.84 -38.80 -31.16
N ALA A 70 -16.31 -38.53 -32.38
CA ALA A 70 -17.41 -39.27 -32.96
C ALA A 70 -16.97 -40.72 -33.18
N HIS A 71 -17.74 -41.66 -32.64
CA HIS A 71 -17.55 -43.08 -32.92
C HIS A 71 -18.88 -43.67 -33.35
N ILE A 72 -18.90 -44.18 -34.57
CA ILE A 72 -20.06 -44.80 -35.21
C ILE A 72 -19.58 -46.10 -35.83
N TYR A 73 -20.28 -47.19 -35.55
CA TYR A 73 -20.02 -48.47 -36.20
C TYR A 73 -21.34 -49.14 -36.58
N GLY A 74 -21.28 -49.94 -37.63
CA GLY A 74 -22.43 -50.74 -38.09
C GLY A 74 -22.67 -51.91 -37.16
N LYS A 75 -23.93 -52.13 -36.77
CA LYS A 75 -24.36 -53.33 -36.04
C LYS A 75 -25.27 -54.26 -36.87
N GLY A 76 -25.45 -53.93 -38.15
CA GLY A 76 -26.42 -54.54 -39.05
C GLY A 76 -27.81 -53.94 -38.89
N CYS A 77 -28.50 -53.66 -40.00
CA CYS A 77 -29.89 -53.22 -39.97
C CYS A 77 -30.79 -54.37 -39.56
N CYS A 78 -31.41 -54.30 -38.38
CA CYS A 78 -32.26 -55.37 -37.89
C CYS A 78 -33.63 -54.87 -37.41
N CYS A 79 -34.20 -53.88 -38.09
CA CYS A 79 -35.60 -53.50 -37.90
C CYS A 79 -36.45 -54.20 -38.98
N THR A 80 -36.82 -55.45 -38.74
CA THR A 80 -37.86 -56.14 -39.51
C THR A 80 -39.14 -56.26 -38.66
N ILE A 81 -40.22 -56.79 -39.25
CA ILE A 81 -41.55 -56.95 -38.62
C ILE A 81 -41.50 -57.84 -37.34
N PHE A 82 -40.37 -58.52 -37.07
CA PHE A 82 -40.19 -59.46 -35.97
C PHE A 82 -39.23 -58.98 -34.84
N GLY A 83 -38.84 -57.70 -34.82
CA GLY A 83 -38.11 -57.08 -33.69
C GLY A 83 -36.61 -56.83 -33.93
N CYS A 84 -36.01 -56.02 -33.03
CA CYS A 84 -34.63 -55.54 -33.11
C CYS A 84 -33.63 -56.54 -32.49
N CYS A 85 -32.66 -57.03 -33.29
CA CYS A 85 -31.83 -58.18 -32.87
C CYS A 85 -30.51 -57.85 -32.15
N HIS A 86 -30.05 -56.60 -32.06
CA HIS A 86 -28.83 -56.25 -31.32
C HIS A 86 -28.95 -54.89 -30.66
N ASN A 87 -28.89 -54.84 -29.33
CA ASN A 87 -28.85 -53.58 -28.60
C ASN A 87 -27.45 -52.97 -28.67
N CYS A 88 -27.37 -51.64 -28.72
CA CYS A 88 -26.10 -50.95 -28.59
C CYS A 88 -25.57 -51.05 -27.15
N PRO A 89 -24.24 -51.13 -26.95
CA PRO A 89 -23.64 -51.08 -25.62
C PRO A 89 -23.94 -49.73 -24.94
N SER A 90 -23.84 -49.71 -23.61
CA SER A 90 -24.05 -48.48 -22.84
C SER A 90 -23.17 -47.33 -23.33
N GLY A 91 -23.74 -46.13 -23.43
CA GLY A 91 -23.07 -44.95 -23.99
C GLY A 91 -23.16 -44.82 -25.52
N TYR A 92 -23.93 -45.68 -26.18
CA TYR A 92 -24.24 -45.58 -27.61
C TYR A 92 -25.75 -45.45 -27.81
N HIS A 93 -26.11 -44.55 -28.71
CA HIS A 93 -27.45 -44.40 -29.25
C HIS A 93 -27.64 -45.40 -30.38
N ASP A 94 -28.80 -46.02 -30.39
CA ASP A 94 -29.21 -46.94 -31.44
C ASP A 94 -29.96 -46.18 -32.53
N ASP A 95 -29.31 -46.04 -33.70
CA ASP A 95 -29.90 -45.40 -34.88
C ASP A 95 -30.53 -46.45 -35.83
N GLY A 96 -30.77 -47.68 -35.36
CA GLY A 96 -31.37 -48.80 -36.10
C GLY A 96 -30.34 -49.70 -36.79
N CYS A 97 -29.51 -49.12 -37.67
CA CYS A 97 -28.46 -49.85 -38.40
C CYS A 97 -27.06 -49.66 -37.80
N THR A 98 -26.86 -48.57 -37.06
CA THR A 98 -25.57 -48.16 -36.50
C THR A 98 -25.71 -47.86 -35.01
N CYS A 99 -24.63 -48.07 -34.27
CA CYS A 99 -24.48 -47.55 -32.92
C CYS A 99 -23.60 -46.30 -32.98
N ARG A 100 -24.12 -45.16 -32.49
CA ARG A 100 -23.38 -43.90 -32.41
C ARG A 100 -23.15 -43.49 -30.97
N LYS A 101 -21.94 -43.13 -30.59
CA LYS A 101 -21.63 -42.67 -29.23
C LYS A 101 -22.50 -41.45 -28.88
N THR A 102 -23.13 -41.46 -27.70
CA THR A 102 -24.09 -40.42 -27.29
C THR A 102 -23.40 -39.09 -26.98
N ASN A 103 -22.27 -39.13 -26.26
CA ASN A 103 -21.56 -37.95 -25.78
C ASN A 103 -20.42 -37.57 -26.74
N VAL A 104 -20.76 -36.94 -27.86
CA VAL A 104 -19.81 -36.48 -28.88
C VAL A 104 -19.82 -34.96 -28.95
N GLY A 105 -18.66 -34.33 -29.12
CA GLY A 105 -18.55 -32.86 -29.21
C GLY A 105 -17.53 -32.27 -28.26
N ILE A 106 -17.53 -30.93 -28.15
CA ILE A 106 -16.69 -30.17 -27.22
C ILE A 106 -17.19 -30.44 -25.80
N THR A 107 -16.29 -30.94 -24.97
CA THR A 107 -16.56 -31.22 -23.55
C THR A 107 -16.08 -30.08 -22.66
N GLN A 108 -14.95 -29.46 -23.01
CA GLN A 108 -14.40 -28.30 -22.31
C GLN A 108 -13.74 -27.37 -23.32
N SER A 109 -14.00 -26.07 -23.20
CA SER A 109 -13.30 -25.05 -23.98
C SER A 109 -12.05 -24.55 -23.27
N LEU A 110 -11.21 -23.81 -23.99
CA LEU A 110 -10.00 -23.19 -23.46
C LEU A 110 -10.25 -22.39 -22.18
N PHE A 111 -11.38 -21.66 -22.10
CA PHE A 111 -11.69 -20.80 -20.95
C PHE A 111 -11.92 -21.56 -19.66
N HIS A 112 -12.45 -22.78 -19.74
CA HIS A 112 -12.74 -23.59 -18.56
C HIS A 112 -11.50 -24.31 -18.01
N ARG A 113 -10.44 -24.39 -18.82
CA ARG A 113 -9.22 -25.13 -18.48
C ARG A 113 -7.98 -24.23 -18.37
N GLN A 114 -8.16 -22.93 -18.48
CA GLN A 114 -7.10 -21.95 -18.26
C GLN A 114 -7.11 -21.48 -16.82
N TYR A 115 -5.92 -21.40 -16.24
CA TYR A 115 -5.73 -20.91 -14.88
C TYR A 115 -4.43 -20.13 -14.75
N CYS A 116 -4.39 -19.30 -13.72
CA CYS A 116 -3.19 -18.57 -13.30
C CYS A 116 -2.57 -19.27 -12.08
N HIS A 117 -1.31 -18.97 -11.78
CA HIS A 117 -0.72 -19.43 -10.53
C HIS A 117 -1.41 -18.76 -9.33
N ASP A 118 -1.25 -19.35 -8.14
CA ASP A 118 -1.91 -18.89 -6.92
C ASP A 118 -1.51 -17.46 -6.51
N ASP A 119 -0.37 -16.96 -6.98
CA ASP A 119 0.15 -15.61 -6.77
C ASP A 119 -0.26 -14.60 -7.85
N GLU A 120 -1.12 -15.01 -8.79
CA GLU A 120 -1.59 -14.21 -9.91
C GLU A 120 -3.13 -14.06 -9.89
N ASP A 121 -3.64 -13.01 -10.54
CA ASP A 121 -5.07 -12.91 -10.86
C ASP A 121 -5.28 -12.93 -12.38
N MET A 122 -6.39 -13.53 -12.80
CA MET A 122 -6.80 -13.55 -14.20
C MET A 122 -7.55 -12.28 -14.57
N TYR A 123 -7.08 -11.57 -15.59
CA TYR A 123 -7.79 -10.44 -16.19
C TYR A 123 -7.69 -10.50 -17.71
N GLY A 124 -8.82 -10.47 -18.41
CA GLY A 124 -8.83 -10.43 -19.88
C GLY A 124 -8.07 -11.58 -20.54
N ARG A 125 -8.10 -12.79 -19.95
CA ARG A 125 -7.36 -14.00 -20.39
C ARG A 125 -5.84 -13.89 -20.33
N LEU A 126 -5.33 -13.02 -19.47
CA LEU A 126 -3.93 -12.96 -19.09
C LEU A 126 -3.83 -13.06 -17.57
N CYS A 127 -2.73 -13.64 -17.11
CA CYS A 127 -2.40 -13.76 -15.69
C CYS A 127 -1.47 -12.62 -15.30
N TYR A 128 -1.89 -11.83 -14.30
CA TYR A 128 -1.13 -10.70 -13.79
C TYR A 128 -0.68 -10.97 -12.35
N PRO A 129 0.52 -10.55 -11.95
CA PRO A 129 0.96 -10.64 -10.56
C PRO A 129 -0.04 -9.99 -9.61
N LYS A 130 -0.27 -10.55 -8.42
CA LYS A 130 -1.13 -9.90 -7.42
C LYS A 130 -0.54 -8.55 -6.97
N CYS A 131 -1.43 -7.60 -6.68
CA CYS A 131 -1.01 -6.33 -6.10
C CYS A 131 -0.51 -6.54 -4.66
N ALA A 132 0.47 -5.74 -4.25
CA ALA A 132 0.95 -5.66 -2.87
C ALA A 132 -0.18 -5.39 -1.86
N ALA A 133 0.07 -5.70 -0.59
CA ALA A 133 -0.87 -5.46 0.49
C ALA A 133 -1.37 -4.00 0.48
N ASN A 134 -2.67 -3.81 0.75
CA ASN A 134 -3.37 -2.52 0.69
C ASN A 134 -3.55 -1.89 -0.69
N TYR A 135 -3.28 -2.62 -1.77
CA TYR A 135 -3.64 -2.23 -3.13
C TYR A 135 -4.70 -3.17 -3.72
N TYR A 136 -5.40 -2.70 -4.75
CA TYR A 136 -6.30 -3.51 -5.56
C TYR A 136 -6.02 -3.30 -7.05
N ALA A 137 -6.29 -4.32 -7.86
CA ALA A 137 -6.11 -4.22 -9.29
C ALA A 137 -7.18 -3.33 -9.92
N THR A 138 -6.74 -2.33 -10.68
CA THR A 138 -7.59 -1.50 -11.54
C THR A 138 -7.32 -1.87 -12.99
N GLY A 139 -8.26 -2.61 -13.57
CA GLY A 139 -8.09 -3.19 -14.90
C GLY A 139 -6.97 -4.24 -14.92
N CYS A 140 -6.28 -4.33 -16.05
CA CYS A 140 -5.24 -5.35 -16.26
C CYS A 140 -3.97 -5.08 -15.45
N CYS A 141 -3.52 -3.82 -15.45
CA CYS A 141 -2.09 -3.54 -15.38
C CYS A 141 -1.72 -2.47 -14.35
N ILE A 142 -2.68 -2.00 -13.55
CA ILE A 142 -2.47 -0.94 -12.56
C ILE A 142 -2.88 -1.46 -11.18
N CYS A 143 -2.02 -1.24 -10.19
CA CYS A 143 -2.35 -1.42 -8.79
C CYS A 143 -2.64 -0.06 -8.18
N THR A 144 -3.85 0.08 -7.63
CA THR A 144 -4.35 1.31 -7.02
C THR A 144 -4.44 1.15 -5.50
N PRO A 145 -3.97 2.13 -4.70
CA PRO A 145 -4.09 2.04 -3.26
C PRO A 145 -5.56 1.94 -2.82
N ARG A 146 -5.83 1.17 -1.76
CA ARG A 146 -7.15 1.20 -1.11
C ARG A 146 -7.36 2.62 -0.53
N GLY A 147 -8.42 3.29 -0.99
CA GLY A 147 -8.67 4.71 -0.72
C GLY A 147 -8.10 5.69 -1.75
N GLY A 148 -7.56 5.18 -2.86
CA GLY A 148 -7.07 5.97 -3.99
C GLY A 148 -5.70 6.64 -3.77
N PRO A 149 -5.11 7.19 -4.86
CA PRO A 149 -3.87 7.96 -4.79
C PRO A 149 -4.05 9.22 -3.94
N ARG A 150 -3.14 9.46 -3.00
CA ARG A 150 -3.25 10.60 -2.07
C ARG A 150 -1.95 10.92 -1.36
N VAL A 151 -1.91 12.12 -0.77
CA VAL A 151 -0.90 12.48 0.23
C VAL A 151 -1.18 11.71 1.53
N ILE A 152 -0.18 11.01 2.05
CA ILE A 152 -0.25 10.29 3.33
C ILE A 152 0.38 11.11 4.46
N LYS A 153 1.49 11.80 4.18
CA LYS A 153 2.17 12.67 5.14
C LYS A 153 2.47 14.01 4.51
N THR A 154 1.98 15.09 5.12
CA THR A 154 2.31 16.46 4.72
C THR A 154 3.68 16.88 5.24
N LEU A 155 4.16 18.03 4.79
CA LEU A 155 5.42 18.62 5.24
C LEU A 155 5.47 18.81 6.77
N SER A 156 4.39 19.33 7.36
CA SER A 156 4.32 19.60 8.80
C SER A 156 4.37 18.33 9.64
N GLN A 157 3.80 17.22 9.15
CA GLN A 157 3.83 15.92 9.84
C GLN A 157 5.21 15.25 9.78
N ARG A 158 6.06 15.66 8.84
CA ARG A 158 7.42 15.13 8.66
C ARG A 158 8.48 15.97 9.35
N HIS A 159 8.20 17.24 9.59
CA HIS A 159 9.13 18.17 10.20
C HIS A 159 9.34 17.86 11.68
N TYR A 160 10.60 17.90 12.10
CA TYR A 160 10.98 17.81 13.50
C TYR A 160 12.21 18.65 13.79
N CYS A 161 12.28 19.13 15.02
CA CYS A 161 13.44 19.82 15.56
C CYS A 161 14.32 18.85 16.35
N ASN A 162 15.56 19.23 16.58
CA ASN A 162 16.43 18.45 17.45
C ASN A 162 15.90 18.47 18.90
N SER A 163 16.38 17.57 19.76
CA SER A 163 15.88 17.43 21.13
C SER A 163 16.05 18.69 22.00
N ASN A 164 17.05 19.51 21.70
CA ASN A 164 17.35 20.79 22.35
C ASN A 164 16.68 21.99 21.66
N GLU A 165 15.82 21.77 20.66
CA GLU A 165 15.09 22.79 19.92
C GLU A 165 13.57 22.63 20.13
N GLU A 166 12.81 23.68 19.83
CA GLU A 166 11.34 23.67 19.78
C GLU A 166 10.84 24.38 18.52
N THR A 167 9.64 24.01 18.08
CA THR A 167 9.06 24.54 16.84
C THR A 167 8.30 25.84 17.10
N TYR A 168 8.59 26.88 16.33
CA TYR A 168 7.80 28.11 16.29
C TYR A 168 7.68 28.60 14.85
N GLY A 169 6.45 28.85 14.38
CA GLY A 169 6.20 29.38 13.03
C GLY A 169 6.77 28.53 11.89
N GLY A 170 6.91 27.22 12.09
CA GLY A 170 7.50 26.29 11.09
C GLY A 170 9.02 26.23 11.08
N LEU A 171 9.72 26.92 11.97
CA LEU A 171 11.17 26.87 12.16
C LEU A 171 11.53 26.29 13.53
N CYS A 172 12.76 25.79 13.64
CA CYS A 172 13.30 25.24 14.88
C CYS A 172 14.17 26.26 15.59
N TYR A 173 13.88 26.52 16.87
CA TYR A 173 14.64 27.45 17.72
C TYR A 173 15.22 26.71 18.91
N PRO A 174 16.44 27.05 19.38
CA PRO A 174 17.02 26.48 20.60
C PRO A 174 16.09 26.72 21.79
N LYS A 175 15.82 25.70 22.61
CA LYS A 175 15.00 25.84 23.82
C LYS A 175 15.58 26.90 24.76
N CYS A 176 14.69 27.57 25.48
CA CYS A 176 15.10 28.55 26.49
C CYS A 176 15.92 27.88 27.60
N LYS A 177 16.96 28.58 28.07
CA LYS A 177 17.68 28.23 29.30
C LYS A 177 16.72 28.14 30.49
N ALA A 178 17.07 27.35 31.50
CA ALA A 178 16.26 27.21 32.71
C ALA A 178 15.91 28.57 33.35
N GLY A 179 14.65 28.74 33.75
CA GLY A 179 14.14 30.00 34.30
C GLY A 179 13.86 31.10 33.26
N TYR A 180 13.76 30.73 31.98
CA TYR A 180 13.28 31.57 30.88
C TYR A 180 12.16 30.85 30.14
N HIS A 181 11.31 31.63 29.48
CA HIS A 181 10.26 31.14 28.60
C HIS A 181 10.34 31.88 27.26
N ALA A 182 9.81 31.25 26.21
CA ALA A 182 9.80 31.83 24.87
C ALA A 182 8.74 32.91 24.76
N VAL A 183 9.12 34.09 24.25
CA VAL A 183 8.17 35.15 23.88
C VAL A 183 8.34 35.39 22.39
N GLY A 184 7.45 34.77 21.61
CA GLY A 184 7.62 34.69 20.16
C GLY A 184 8.68 33.67 19.73
N CYS A 185 9.08 33.76 18.45
CA CYS A 185 10.02 32.82 17.83
C CYS A 185 11.42 32.91 18.44
N CYS A 186 11.87 34.14 18.65
CA CYS A 186 13.28 34.47 18.56
C CYS A 186 13.82 35.07 19.86
N LEU A 187 12.97 35.20 20.89
CA LEU A 187 13.31 35.83 22.16
C LEU A 187 12.99 34.89 23.33
N SER A 188 13.87 34.92 24.33
CA SER A 188 13.70 34.25 25.61
C SER A 188 13.65 35.28 26.71
N GLU A 189 12.56 35.29 27.47
CA GLU A 189 12.34 36.22 28.58
C GLU A 189 12.47 35.50 29.94
N PRO A 190 13.06 36.13 30.97
CA PRO A 190 13.11 35.55 32.31
C PRO A 190 11.70 35.24 32.83
N THR A 191 11.54 34.14 33.54
CA THR A 191 10.32 33.88 34.31
C THR A 191 10.17 34.99 35.37
N GLY A 192 9.06 35.75 35.30
CA GLY A 192 8.84 36.94 36.13
C GLY A 192 9.36 38.25 35.54
N GLY A 193 9.56 38.31 34.22
CA GLY A 193 9.87 39.53 33.47
C GLY A 193 11.34 39.95 33.48
N PRO A 194 11.81 40.74 32.50
CA PRO A 194 13.14 41.33 32.52
C PRO A 194 13.26 42.37 33.64
N GLY A 195 14.47 42.56 34.15
CA GLY A 195 14.76 43.63 35.10
C GLY A 195 15.63 43.22 36.29
N ILE A 196 15.76 44.16 37.24
CA ILE A 196 16.49 44.00 38.48
C ILE A 196 15.85 42.90 39.32
N LYS A 197 16.67 41.92 39.74
CA LYS A 197 16.23 40.84 40.63
C LYS A 197 16.78 41.01 42.05
N ILE A 198 17.95 41.63 42.18
CA ILE A 198 18.61 41.88 43.46
C ILE A 198 19.30 43.25 43.36
N THR A 199 19.17 44.08 44.38
CA THR A 199 19.92 45.35 44.52
C THR A 199 20.90 45.23 45.69
N LEU A 200 22.01 45.99 45.66
CA LEU A 200 22.96 46.05 46.79
C LEU A 200 22.28 46.42 48.12
N PHE A 201 21.24 47.25 48.09
CA PHE A 201 20.46 47.62 49.27
C PHE A 201 19.70 46.43 49.89
N SER A 202 19.34 45.42 49.09
CA SER A 202 18.67 44.21 49.59
C SER A 202 19.63 43.28 50.36
N VAL A 203 20.94 43.34 50.07
CA VAL A 203 21.95 42.46 50.68
C VAL A 203 22.56 43.10 51.93
N ASN A 204 22.72 44.43 51.91
CA ASN A 204 23.29 45.19 53.03
C ASN A 204 22.35 45.35 54.23
N SER A 205 21.04 45.13 54.07
CA SER A 205 20.10 45.12 55.20
C SER A 205 20.34 43.97 56.18
N VAL A 206 21.08 42.91 55.79
CA VAL A 206 21.43 41.81 56.71
C VAL A 206 22.72 42.13 57.50
N VAL A 207 23.56 43.05 57.03
CA VAL A 207 24.83 43.41 57.70
C VAL A 207 24.67 44.63 58.62
N LEU A 208 23.65 45.47 58.42
CA LEU A 208 23.40 46.66 59.24
C LEU A 208 22.48 46.43 60.47
N MET A 209 22.10 45.19 60.78
CA MET A 209 21.35 44.84 62.00
C MET A 209 22.18 44.06 63.04
N LYS A 210 23.51 44.25 63.05
CA LYS A 210 24.38 43.83 64.16
C LYS A 210 25.29 44.99 64.56
N ALA A 211 24.75 45.90 65.35
CA ALA A 211 25.49 46.79 66.23
C ALA A 211 24.94 46.63 67.64
#